data_AF-A0A9C8ALD2-F1
#
_entry.id   AF-A0A9C8ALD2-F1
#
_cell.length_a   1.000
_cell.length_b   1.000
_cell.length_c   1.000
_cell.angle_alpha   90.00
_cell.angle_beta   90.00
_cell.angle_gamma   90.00
#
_symmetry.space_group_name_H-M   'P 1'
#
loop_
_entity.id
_entity.type
_entity.pdbx_description
1 polymer ?
#
loop_
_entity_poly.entity_id
_entity_poly.type
_entity_poly.pdbx_seq_one_letter_code
_entity_poly.pdbx_strand_id
1 'polypeptide(L)'
;MKFLADSMLGSLAKWLRILGYDTLYFPNMEDSELARLAMKEGRVLLTRDQELARRKGLKALLIKSEKLQEQITQVFRELNLEKKNPFSRCPVCNTPLQPVDKEAVRGRVPAYVFET
;
A
#
# COMPACT_ATOMS: atom_id res chain seq x y z
N MET A 1 -9.19 6.83 -0.25
CA MET A 1 -7.91 7.00 -0.98
C MET A 1 -7.42 5.64 -1.44
N LYS A 2 -6.86 5.53 -2.65
CA LYS A 2 -6.17 4.33 -3.18
C LYS A 2 -4.75 4.74 -3.60
N PHE A 3 -3.79 3.84 -3.43
CA PHE A 3 -2.39 4.08 -3.72
C PHE A 3 -1.86 3.14 -4.80
N LEU A 4 -0.83 3.62 -5.49
CA LEU A 4 0.07 2.82 -6.32
C LEU A 4 1.49 3.18 -5.88
N ALA A 5 2.29 2.21 -5.48
CA ALA A 5 3.68 2.42 -5.10
C ALA A 5 4.62 1.92 -6.21
N ASP A 6 5.65 2.70 -6.52
CA ASP A 6 6.74 2.30 -7.41
C ASP A 6 7.62 1.20 -6.79
N SER A 7 8.58 0.72 -7.57
CA SER A 7 9.50 -0.36 -7.19
C SER A 7 10.32 -0.08 -5.92
N MET A 8 10.61 1.19 -5.62
CA MET A 8 11.41 1.63 -4.46
C MET A 8 10.65 1.58 -3.13
N LEU A 9 9.32 1.44 -3.17
CA LEU A 9 8.44 1.63 -2.02
C LEU A 9 7.69 0.35 -1.61
N GLY A 10 8.27 -0.83 -1.85
CA GLY A 10 7.65 -2.12 -1.52
C GLY A 10 7.29 -2.27 -0.04
N SER A 11 8.20 -1.86 0.87
CA SER A 11 7.92 -1.88 2.32
C SER A 11 6.78 -0.93 2.70
N LEU A 12 6.76 0.28 2.12
CA LEU A 12 5.68 1.24 2.34
C LEU A 12 4.33 0.69 1.83
N ALA A 13 4.32 0.08 0.65
CA ALA A 13 3.14 -0.53 0.08
C ALA A 13 2.56 -1.61 1.00
N LYS A 14 3.42 -2.51 1.49
CA LYS A 14 3.05 -3.55 2.47
C LYS A 14 2.41 -2.95 3.71
N TRP A 15 3.01 -1.90 4.30
CA TRP A 15 2.50 -1.29 5.52
C TRP A 15 1.21 -0.51 5.32
N LEU A 16 1.05 0.18 4.19
CA LEU A 16 -0.23 0.82 3.86
C LEU A 16 -1.37 -0.21 3.74
N ARG A 17 -1.10 -1.40 3.18
CA ARG A 17 -2.07 -2.51 3.15
C ARG A 17 -2.42 -3.01 4.56
N ILE A 18 -1.43 -3.19 5.43
CA ILE A 18 -1.63 -3.56 6.83
C ILE A 18 -2.50 -2.52 7.55
N LEU A 19 -2.29 -1.24 7.24
CA LEU A 19 -3.08 -0.13 7.80
C LEU A 19 -4.48 -0.01 7.15
N GLY A 20 -4.85 -0.89 6.21
CA GLY A 20 -6.18 -0.96 5.61
C GLY A 20 -6.37 -0.15 4.32
N TYR A 21 -5.29 0.39 3.76
CA TYR A 21 -5.33 1.12 2.50
C TYR A 21 -5.16 0.20 1.29
N ASP A 22 -5.96 0.43 0.25
CA ASP A 22 -5.80 -0.22 -1.04
C ASP A 22 -4.54 0.31 -1.73
N THR A 23 -3.48 -0.50 -1.76
CA THR A 23 -2.18 -0.11 -2.30
C THR A 23 -1.67 -1.15 -3.28
N LEU A 24 -1.63 -0.80 -4.57
CA LEU A 24 -0.96 -1.62 -5.57
C LEU A 24 0.56 -1.37 -5.54
N TYR A 25 1.31 -2.39 -5.92
CA TYR A 25 2.77 -2.36 -6.02
C TYR A 25 3.18 -3.32 -7.12
N PHE A 26 3.88 -2.81 -8.12
CA PHE A 26 4.40 -3.60 -9.24
C PHE A 26 5.89 -3.29 -9.40
N PRO A 27 6.80 -4.15 -8.90
CA PRO A 27 8.23 -3.86 -8.87
C PRO A 27 8.87 -3.76 -10.27
N ASN A 28 8.25 -4.39 -11.27
CA ASN A 28 8.79 -4.52 -12.62
C ASN A 28 7.95 -3.79 -13.68
N MET A 29 7.06 -2.88 -13.27
CA MET A 29 6.22 -2.11 -14.20
C MET A 29 6.91 -0.81 -14.55
N GLU A 30 6.92 -0.46 -15.83
CA GLU A 30 7.51 0.78 -16.33
C GLU A 30 6.77 2.02 -15.79
N ASP A 31 7.51 3.11 -15.58
CA ASP A 31 6.98 4.38 -15.07
C ASP A 31 5.81 4.94 -15.88
N SER A 32 5.86 4.75 -17.20
CA SER A 32 4.77 5.14 -18.09
C SER A 32 3.48 4.35 -17.87
N GLU A 33 3.61 3.07 -17.56
CA GLU A 33 2.49 2.18 -17.26
C GLU A 33 1.95 2.44 -15.85
N LEU A 34 2.84 2.64 -14.87
CA LEU A 34 2.46 3.05 -13.51
C LEU A 34 1.64 4.35 -13.53
N ALA A 35 2.14 5.37 -14.22
CA ALA A 35 1.43 6.64 -14.34
C ALA A 35 0.07 6.46 -15.02
N ARG A 36 0.01 5.71 -16.13
CA ARG A 36 -1.24 5.43 -16.85
C ARG A 36 -2.25 4.70 -15.96
N LEU A 37 -1.80 3.70 -15.21
CA LEU A 37 -2.65 2.94 -14.29
C LEU A 37 -3.15 3.81 -13.14
N ALA A 38 -2.28 4.62 -12.53
CA ALA A 38 -2.64 5.54 -11.46
C ALA A 38 -3.70 6.55 -11.91
N MET A 39 -3.54 7.14 -13.09
CA MET A 39 -4.53 8.04 -13.68
C MET A 39 -5.85 7.31 -13.97
N LYS A 40 -5.79 6.15 -14.64
CA LYS A 40 -6.97 5.35 -15.00
C LYS A 40 -7.81 4.94 -13.78
N GLU A 41 -7.16 4.54 -12.69
CA GLU A 41 -7.84 4.04 -11.48
C GLU A 41 -8.05 5.12 -10.40
N GLY A 42 -7.62 6.35 -10.65
CA GLY A 42 -7.68 7.46 -9.69
C GLY A 42 -6.85 7.21 -8.43
N ARG A 43 -5.69 6.58 -8.56
CA ARG A 43 -4.75 6.30 -7.46
C ARG A 43 -3.76 7.44 -7.29
N VAL A 44 -3.34 7.67 -6.04
CA VAL A 44 -2.17 8.51 -5.75
C VAL A 44 -0.93 7.65 -5.94
N LEU A 45 -0.04 8.05 -6.86
CA LEU A 45 1.25 7.41 -7.04
C LEU A 45 2.19 7.84 -5.91
N LEU A 46 2.78 6.87 -5.22
CA LEU A 46 3.87 7.08 -4.27
C LEU A 46 5.15 6.69 -4.97
N THR A 47 6.12 7.60 -4.99
CA THR A 47 7.41 7.36 -5.65
C THR A 47 8.52 8.14 -4.96
N ARG A 48 9.75 7.66 -5.02
CA ARG A 48 10.95 8.46 -4.66
C ARG A 48 11.60 9.12 -5.89
N ASP A 49 11.09 8.86 -7.08
CA ASP A 49 11.58 9.43 -8.33
C ASP A 49 10.97 10.83 -8.55
N GLN A 50 11.83 11.82 -8.74
CA GLN A 50 11.40 13.21 -8.92
C GLN A 50 10.74 13.47 -10.27
N GLU A 51 11.22 12.84 -11.34
CA GLU A 51 10.69 13.01 -12.69
C GLU A 51 9.29 12.41 -12.78
N LEU A 52 9.13 11.19 -12.26
CA LEU A 52 7.84 10.52 -12.21
C LEU A 52 6.82 11.29 -11.36
N ALA A 53 7.24 11.81 -10.20
CA ALA A 53 6.38 12.63 -9.33
C ALA A 53 5.93 13.95 -9.99
N ARG A 54 6.73 14.52 -10.89
CA ARG A 54 6.41 15.78 -11.60
C ARG A 54 5.57 15.59 -12.86
N ARG A 55 5.24 14.36 -13.22
CA ARG A 55 4.49 14.06 -14.44
C ARG A 55 3.12 14.76 -14.44
N LYS A 56 2.87 15.58 -15.47
CA LYS A 56 1.65 16.38 -15.58
C LYS A 56 0.39 15.51 -15.60
N GLY A 57 -0.62 15.89 -14.83
CA GLY A 57 -1.91 15.19 -14.73
C GLY A 57 -1.91 13.98 -13.79
N LEU A 58 -0.75 13.60 -13.25
CA LEU A 58 -0.63 12.52 -12.29
C LEU A 58 -0.79 13.05 -10.87
N LYS A 59 -1.65 12.42 -10.07
CA LYS A 59 -1.66 12.64 -8.62
C LYS A 59 -0.51 11.83 -8.02
N ALA A 60 0.58 12.48 -7.68
CA ALA A 60 1.75 11.84 -7.11
C ALA A 60 2.18 12.50 -5.80
N LEU A 61 2.78 11.70 -4.92
CA LEU A 61 3.47 12.14 -3.72
C LEU A 61 4.92 11.65 -3.78
N LEU A 62 5.84 12.61 -3.81
CA LEU A 62 7.28 12.34 -3.74
C LEU A 62 7.66 12.00 -2.29
N ILE A 63 8.04 10.75 -2.06
CA ILE A 63 8.55 10.26 -0.78
C ILE A 63 9.99 10.70 -0.60
N LYS A 64 10.28 11.38 0.52
CA LYS A 64 11.58 12.03 0.75
C LYS A 64 12.56 11.16 1.53
N SER A 65 12.07 10.35 2.44
CA SER A 65 12.89 9.53 3.34
C SER A 65 13.05 8.10 2.84
N GLU A 66 14.15 7.45 3.22
CA GLU A 66 14.36 6.01 3.05
C GLU A 66 13.79 5.20 4.23
N LYS A 67 13.58 5.85 5.38
CA LYS A 67 13.11 5.20 6.59
C LYS A 67 11.60 5.05 6.55
N LEU A 68 11.14 3.80 6.55
CA LEU A 68 9.72 3.44 6.48
C LEU A 68 8.80 4.25 7.43
N GLN A 69 9.21 4.43 8.69
CA GLN A 69 8.40 5.18 9.67
C GLN A 69 8.19 6.65 9.25
N GLU A 70 9.22 7.28 8.71
CA GLU A 70 9.17 8.63 8.18
C GLU A 70 8.32 8.68 6.90
N GLN A 71 8.42 7.67 6.02
CA GLN A 71 7.58 7.54 4.82
C GLN A 71 6.09 7.44 5.17
N ILE A 72 5.73 6.58 6.13
CA ILE A 72 4.34 6.44 6.60
C ILE A 72 3.84 7.76 7.19
N THR A 73 4.65 8.40 8.05
CA THR A 73 4.31 9.70 8.65
C THR A 73 4.08 10.77 7.58
N GLN A 74 4.95 10.82 6.57
CA GLN A 74 4.83 11.74 5.44
C GLN A 74 3.51 11.50 4.69
N VAL A 75 3.20 10.26 4.32
CA VAL A 75 1.98 9.89 3.59
C VAL A 75 0.73 10.29 4.38
N PHE A 76 0.70 10.03 5.68
CA PHE A 76 -0.44 10.39 6.53
C PHE A 76 -0.62 11.90 6.64
N ARG A 77 0.48 12.63 6.84
CA ARG A 77 0.44 14.09 7.00
C ARG A 77 0.07 14.79 5.69
N GLU A 78 0.75 14.47 4.59
CA GLU A 78 0.60 15.20 3.32
C GLU A 78 -0.71 14.89 2.61
N LEU A 79 -1.29 13.71 2.83
CA LEU A 79 -2.57 13.32 2.25
C LEU A 79 -3.73 13.37 3.26
N ASN A 80 -3.48 13.93 4.45
CA ASN A 80 -4.42 14.06 5.56
C ASN A 80 -5.21 12.76 5.82
N LEU A 81 -4.48 11.65 5.98
CA LEU A 81 -5.07 10.33 6.13
C LEU A 81 -5.52 10.09 7.57
N GLU A 82 -6.70 9.50 7.70
CA GLU A 82 -7.21 9.02 8.97
C GLU A 82 -6.83 7.56 9.21
N LYS A 83 -7.07 7.07 10.42
CA LYS A 83 -6.93 5.64 10.69
C LYS A 83 -8.03 4.87 9.92
N LYS A 84 -7.62 3.90 9.12
CA LYS A 84 -8.49 2.91 8.48
C LYS A 84 -8.59 1.67 9.38
N ASN A 85 -9.42 0.70 8.98
CA ASN A 85 -9.50 -0.61 9.63
C ASN A 85 -8.20 -1.39 9.35
N PRO A 86 -7.27 -1.52 10.31
CA PRO A 86 -6.05 -2.27 10.10
C PRO A 86 -6.36 -3.74 9.92
N PHE A 87 -5.45 -4.49 9.31
CA PHE A 87 -5.58 -5.93 9.05
C PHE A 87 -6.84 -6.29 8.24
N SER A 88 -7.34 -5.37 7.41
CA SER A 88 -8.49 -5.60 6.51
C SER A 88 -8.07 -5.99 5.09
N ARG A 89 -6.77 -6.00 4.79
CA ARG A 89 -6.21 -6.37 3.48
C ARG A 89 -4.98 -7.25 3.63
N CYS A 90 -4.79 -8.13 2.66
CA CYS A 90 -3.59 -8.96 2.59
C CYS A 90 -2.35 -8.09 2.36
N PRO A 91 -1.30 -8.19 3.21
CA PRO A 91 -0.06 -7.43 3.00
C PRO A 91 0.68 -7.81 1.71
N VAL A 92 0.46 -9.03 1.21
CA VAL A 92 1.15 -9.58 0.03
C VAL A 92 0.45 -9.16 -1.26
N CYS A 93 -0.85 -9.45 -1.39
CA CYS A 93 -1.60 -9.27 -2.64
C CYS A 93 -2.66 -8.15 -2.61
N ASN A 94 -2.81 -7.41 -1.51
CA ASN A 94 -3.77 -6.31 -1.36
C ASN A 94 -5.26 -6.69 -1.36
N THR A 95 -5.60 -7.97 -1.56
CA THR A 95 -6.99 -8.47 -1.51
C THR A 95 -7.64 -8.18 -0.15
N PRO A 96 -8.89 -7.68 -0.11
CA PRO A 96 -9.65 -7.55 1.14
C PRO A 96 -9.72 -8.89 1.88
N LEU A 97 -9.43 -8.88 3.18
CA LEU A 97 -9.56 -10.05 4.02
C LEU A 97 -11.01 -10.25 4.45
N GLN A 98 -11.41 -11.50 4.57
CA GLN A 98 -12.74 -11.87 5.05
C GLN A 98 -12.61 -12.40 6.48
N PRO A 99 -13.52 -12.00 7.39
CA PRO A 99 -13.57 -12.58 8.72
C PRO A 99 -13.94 -14.06 8.60
N VAL A 100 -13.35 -14.87 9.47
CA VAL A 100 -13.62 -16.31 9.57
C VAL A 100 -13.71 -16.67 11.04
N ASP A 101 -14.60 -17.62 11.36
CA ASP A 101 -14.69 -18.14 12.72
C ASP A 101 -13.41 -18.86 13.10
N LYS A 102 -12.98 -18.69 14.36
CA LYS A 102 -11.77 -19.32 14.89
C LYS A 102 -11.77 -20.83 14.65
N GLU A 103 -12.90 -21.50 14.93
CA GLU A 103 -13.03 -22.95 14.73
C GLU A 103 -12.94 -23.37 13.26
N ALA A 104 -13.40 -22.53 12.31
CA ALA A 104 -13.36 -22.84 10.88
C ALA A 104 -11.93 -22.89 10.31
N VAL A 105 -10.93 -22.37 11.05
CA VAL A 105 -9.51 -22.39 10.67
C VAL A 105 -8.66 -23.35 11.48
N ARG A 106 -9.27 -24.19 12.34
CA ARG A 106 -8.56 -25.25 13.07
C ARG A 106 -7.79 -26.16 12.11
N GLY A 107 -6.51 -26.39 12.37
CA GLY A 107 -5.63 -27.20 11.51
C GLY A 107 -5.19 -26.54 10.19
N ARG A 108 -5.67 -25.32 9.88
CA ARG A 108 -5.22 -24.53 8.72
C ARG A 108 -4.18 -23.47 9.08
N VAL A 109 -4.00 -23.22 10.37
CA VAL A 109 -2.98 -22.34 10.95
C VAL A 109 -2.12 -23.14 11.93
N PRO A 110 -0.87 -22.73 12.19
CA PRO A 110 -0.05 -23.35 13.23
C PRO A 110 -0.76 -23.36 14.60
N ALA A 111 -0.54 -24.41 15.39
CA ALA A 111 -1.24 -24.62 16.67
C ALA A 111 -1.12 -23.41 17.62
N TYR A 112 0.09 -22.83 17.73
CA TYR A 112 0.31 -21.65 18.57
C TYR A 112 -0.49 -20.41 18.14
N VAL A 113 -0.82 -20.26 16.85
CA VAL A 113 -1.69 -19.17 16.35
C VAL A 113 -3.15 -19.46 16.70
N PHE A 114 -3.56 -20.72 16.65
CA PHE A 114 -4.91 -21.13 17.03
C PHE A 114 -5.15 -21.01 18.54
N GLU A 115 -4.11 -21.19 19.37
CA GLU A 115 -4.21 -21.12 20.83
C GLU A 115 -4.28 -19.68 21.39
N THR A 116 -3.90 -18.68 20.59
CA THR A 116 -4.00 -17.24 20.97
C THR A 116 -5.43 -16.71 20.80
#